data_AF-A0A4Z1H9Q5-F1
#
_entry.id   AF-A0A4Z1H9Q5-F1
#
_cell.length_a   1.000
_cell.length_b   1.000
_cell.length_c   1.000
_cell.angle_alpha   90.00
_cell.angle_beta   90.00
_cell.angle_gamma   90.00
#
_symmetry.space_group_name_H-M   'P 1'
#
loop_
_entity.id
_entity.type
_entity.pdbx_description
1 polymer ?
#
loop_
_entity_poly.entity_id
_entity_poly.type
_entity_poly.pdbx_seq_one_letter_code
_entity_poly.pdbx_strand_id
1 'polypeptide(L)'
;MAPSTCCKKGENASNGCVCATQAKCSCGEKKALECTCAKSESENKVEGARCSCRARAAGACTCERSAEENKVPSGDLCSCGARPADACTCEKATDGGLLPTETDFTTKA
;
A
#
# COMPACT_ATOMS: atom_id res chain seq x y z
N MET A 1 -10.08 1.54 8.99
CA MET A 1 -8.88 0.93 9.59
C MET A 1 -7.71 1.11 8.62
N ALA A 2 -6.60 1.74 9.00
CA ALA A 2 -5.42 1.86 8.13
C ALA A 2 -4.67 0.51 8.01
N PRO A 3 -4.02 0.20 6.87
CA PRO A 3 -3.32 -1.07 6.68
C PRO A 3 -2.22 -1.25 7.73
N SER A 4 -1.95 -2.49 8.16
CA SER A 4 -0.87 -2.83 9.11
C SER A 4 0.51 -2.36 8.63
N THR A 5 0.70 -2.31 7.31
CA THR A 5 1.91 -1.84 6.63
C THR A 5 2.06 -0.31 6.58
N CYS A 6 1.10 0.42 7.17
CA CYS A 6 1.07 1.88 7.14
C CYS A 6 2.21 2.50 7.94
N CYS A 7 2.91 3.46 7.32
CA CYS A 7 3.90 4.25 8.03
C CYS A 7 3.23 5.24 8.98
N LYS A 8 3.70 5.28 10.23
CA LYS A 8 3.16 6.14 11.29
C LYS A 8 1.63 5.98 11.40
N LYS A 9 1.18 4.76 11.71
CA LYS A 9 -0.15 4.52 12.30
C LYS A 9 -0.19 5.28 13.65
N GLY A 10 -0.36 6.60 13.60
CA GLY A 10 -0.32 7.46 14.79
C GLY A 10 -1.51 7.19 15.71
N GLU A 11 -1.51 7.84 16.87
CA GLU A 11 -2.54 7.76 17.94
C GLU A 11 -3.99 7.96 17.43
N ASN A 12 -4.15 8.48 16.21
CA ASN A 12 -5.40 8.50 15.47
C ASN A 12 -5.37 7.54 14.26
N ALA A 13 -5.43 6.23 14.52
CA ALA A 13 -5.65 5.20 13.48
C ALA A 13 -6.97 5.39 12.68
N SER A 14 -7.84 6.29 13.15
CA SER A 14 -9.07 6.75 12.50
C SER A 14 -8.82 7.69 11.29
N ASN A 15 -7.68 8.40 11.24
CA ASN A 15 -7.36 9.38 10.17
C ASN A 15 -6.61 8.80 8.97
N GLY A 16 -6.50 7.47 8.89
CA GLY A 16 -5.88 6.80 7.76
C GLY A 16 -4.35 6.88 7.78
N CYS A 17 -3.75 6.50 6.66
CA CYS A 17 -2.30 6.38 6.56
C CYS A 17 -1.65 7.71 6.11
N VAL A 18 -0.72 8.26 6.88
CA VAL A 18 -0.07 9.55 6.58
C VAL A 18 0.62 9.52 5.20
N CYS A 19 1.28 8.42 4.85
CA CYS A 19 1.89 8.29 3.53
C CYS A 19 0.86 8.09 2.41
N ALA A 20 -0.37 7.66 2.69
CA ALA A 20 -1.45 7.63 1.70
C ALA A 20 -2.01 9.02 1.42
N THR A 21 -2.13 9.88 2.44
CA THR A 21 -2.65 11.24 2.26
C THR A 21 -1.69 12.14 1.46
N GLN A 22 -0.40 11.84 1.53
CA GLN A 22 0.64 12.52 0.77
C GLN A 22 0.85 11.96 -0.64
N ALA A 23 0.47 10.71 -0.90
CA ALA A 23 0.70 10.08 -2.19
C ALA A 23 -0.11 10.77 -3.29
N LYS A 24 0.59 11.15 -4.36
CA LYS A 24 0.01 11.78 -5.56
C LYS A 24 0.07 10.84 -6.75
N CYS A 25 -0.64 11.14 -7.82
CA CYS A 25 -0.44 10.52 -9.14
C CYS A 25 0.98 10.78 -9.66
N SER A 26 1.47 10.00 -10.62
CA SER A 26 2.80 10.26 -11.21
C SER A 26 2.89 11.65 -11.86
N CYS A 27 1.78 12.16 -12.37
CA CYS A 27 1.66 13.52 -12.90
C CYS A 27 1.61 14.62 -11.83
N GLY A 28 1.46 14.29 -10.54
CA GLY A 28 1.47 15.24 -9.43
C GLY A 28 0.20 16.08 -9.23
N GLU A 29 -0.75 16.05 -10.16
CA GLU A 29 -1.95 16.92 -10.15
C GLU A 29 -2.97 16.53 -9.09
N LYS A 30 -3.21 15.22 -8.91
CA LYS A 30 -4.24 14.68 -8.02
C LYS A 30 -3.63 13.71 -7.01
N LYS A 31 -4.42 13.39 -5.98
CA LYS A 31 -4.08 12.33 -5.03
C LYS A 31 -4.06 10.98 -5.74
N ALA A 32 -3.19 10.09 -5.28
CA ALA A 32 -3.15 8.72 -5.77
C ALA A 32 -4.54 8.07 -5.65
N LEU A 33 -4.92 7.25 -6.63
CA LEU A 33 -6.26 6.66 -6.80
C LEU A 33 -7.38 7.62 -7.24
N GLU A 34 -7.10 8.91 -7.36
CA GLU A 34 -8.04 9.93 -7.87
C GLU A 34 -7.46 10.66 -9.09
N CYS A 35 -6.64 9.95 -9.87
CA CYS A 35 -5.92 10.51 -11.00
C CYS A 35 -6.85 10.82 -12.18
N THR A 36 -6.64 11.98 -12.80
CA THR A 36 -7.37 12.41 -14.01
C THR A 36 -6.43 12.65 -15.21
N CYS A 37 -5.13 12.38 -15.06
CA CYS A 37 -4.14 12.52 -16.11
C CYS A 37 -4.05 11.27 -17.00
N ALA A 38 -3.22 11.28 -18.05
CA ALA A 38 -3.17 10.23 -19.07
C ALA A 38 -2.93 8.79 -18.54
N LYS A 39 -2.34 8.63 -17.36
CA LYS A 39 -2.09 7.33 -16.73
C LYS A 39 -3.19 6.90 -15.73
N SER A 40 -4.27 7.65 -15.62
CA SER A 40 -5.34 7.46 -14.64
C SER A 40 -5.90 6.04 -14.61
N GLU A 41 -6.17 5.44 -15.76
CA GLU A 41 -6.71 4.07 -15.84
C GLU A 41 -5.81 3.06 -15.13
N SER A 42 -4.49 3.18 -15.31
CA SER A 42 -3.51 2.32 -14.65
C SER A 42 -3.24 2.71 -13.19
N GLU A 43 -3.19 4.00 -12.90
CA GLU A 43 -2.82 4.53 -11.58
C GLU A 43 -3.96 4.51 -10.57
N ASN A 44 -5.22 4.39 -11.03
CA ASN A 44 -6.38 4.27 -10.17
C ASN A 44 -6.77 2.81 -9.90
N LYS A 45 -6.35 1.88 -10.77
CA LYS A 45 -6.64 0.45 -10.59
C LYS A 45 -5.61 -0.27 -9.70
N VAL A 46 -4.40 0.28 -9.58
CA VAL A 46 -3.23 -0.21 -8.80
C VAL A 46 -3.31 -1.70 -8.50
N GLU A 47 -2.87 -2.51 -9.46
CA GLU A 47 -2.70 -3.95 -9.33
C GLU A 47 -1.24 -4.27 -8.93
N GLY A 48 -1.01 -5.47 -8.42
CA GLY A 48 0.30 -5.95 -7.99
C GLY A 48 0.73 -5.54 -6.58
N ALA A 49 2.05 -5.63 -6.36
CA ALA A 49 2.69 -5.18 -5.14
C ALA A 49 2.57 -3.66 -4.98
N ARG A 50 2.25 -3.20 -3.78
CA ARG A 50 1.97 -1.78 -3.51
C ARG A 50 2.98 -1.16 -2.56
N CYS A 51 3.04 0.16 -2.48
CA CYS A 51 3.78 0.86 -1.42
C CYS A 51 3.23 0.50 -0.03
N SER A 52 3.94 0.86 1.05
CA SER A 52 3.44 0.70 2.44
C SER A 52 2.06 1.32 2.63
N CYS A 53 1.82 2.46 1.99
CA CYS A 53 0.55 3.18 2.01
C CYS A 53 -0.56 2.54 1.15
N ARG A 54 -0.21 1.56 0.33
CA ARG A 54 -1.07 0.87 -0.66
C ARG A 54 -1.72 1.77 -1.72
N ALA A 55 -1.36 3.05 -1.79
CA ALA A 55 -1.96 4.01 -2.73
C ALA A 55 -1.31 4.00 -4.14
N ARG A 56 -0.09 3.47 -4.26
CA ARG A 56 0.65 3.35 -5.54
C ARG A 56 1.35 2.00 -5.60
N ALA A 57 1.77 1.60 -6.80
CA ALA A 57 2.57 0.40 -7.02
C ALA A 57 3.93 0.50 -6.31
N ALA A 58 4.46 -0.62 -5.82
CA ALA A 58 5.81 -0.70 -5.26
C ALA A 58 6.84 -0.20 -6.29
N GLY A 59 7.83 0.59 -5.86
CA GLY A 59 8.79 1.22 -6.78
C GLY A 59 8.29 2.53 -7.42
N ALA A 60 7.00 2.86 -7.32
CA ALA A 60 6.39 4.06 -7.89
C ALA A 60 5.68 4.94 -6.84
N CYS A 61 6.12 4.85 -5.58
CA CYS A 61 5.62 5.65 -4.48
C CYS A 61 5.95 7.14 -4.70
N THR A 62 5.04 8.02 -4.29
CA THR A 62 5.17 9.49 -4.42
C THR A 62 4.91 10.23 -3.09
N CYS A 63 4.91 9.49 -1.98
CA CYS A 63 4.85 10.05 -0.63
C CYS A 63 6.24 10.58 -0.20
N GLU A 64 6.32 11.20 0.99
CA GLU A 64 7.59 11.74 1.52
C GLU A 64 8.71 10.68 1.62
N ARG A 65 8.35 9.41 1.81
CA ARG A 65 9.29 8.28 1.89
C ARG A 65 9.55 7.59 0.55
N SER A 66 9.14 8.20 -0.56
CA SER A 66 9.33 7.62 -1.89
C SER A 66 10.78 7.29 -2.19
N ALA A 67 11.73 8.09 -1.70
CA ALA A 67 13.15 7.84 -1.84
C ALA A 67 13.59 6.50 -1.22
N GLU A 68 13.01 6.10 -0.09
CA GLU A 68 13.28 4.83 0.57
C GLU A 68 12.42 3.69 0.00
N GLU A 69 11.13 3.93 -0.21
CA GLU A 69 10.17 2.91 -0.64
C GLU A 69 10.34 2.48 -2.09
N ASN A 70 10.97 3.31 -2.93
CA ASN A 70 11.23 2.98 -4.34
C ASN A 70 12.58 2.31 -4.57
N LYS A 71 13.41 2.18 -3.53
CA LYS A 71 14.65 1.40 -3.65
C LYS A 71 14.32 -0.07 -3.79
N VAL A 72 15.12 -0.78 -4.58
CA VAL A 72 15.06 -2.24 -4.63
C VAL A 72 15.51 -2.77 -3.27
N PRO A 73 14.65 -3.48 -2.52
CA PRO A 73 15.02 -4.04 -1.23
C PRO A 73 16.06 -5.15 -1.41
N SER A 74 16.99 -5.24 -0.46
CA SER A 74 18.00 -6.30 -0.36
C SER A 74 17.65 -7.27 0.77
N GLY A 75 18.05 -8.54 0.64
CA GLY A 75 17.81 -9.58 1.67
C GLY A 75 16.57 -10.42 1.37
N ASP A 76 15.91 -10.92 2.42
CA ASP A 76 14.71 -11.74 2.28
C ASP A 76 13.53 -10.92 1.76
N LEU A 77 13.05 -11.31 0.58
CA LEU A 77 11.92 -10.68 -0.09
C LEU A 77 10.64 -11.47 0.16
N CYS A 78 9.51 -10.77 0.17
CA CYS A 78 8.21 -11.43 0.20
C CYS A 78 7.93 -12.20 -1.10
N SER A 79 6.86 -13.00 -1.12
CA SER A 79 6.55 -13.92 -2.24
C SER A 79 6.40 -13.26 -3.62
N CYS A 80 6.10 -11.96 -3.68
CA CYS A 80 6.06 -11.21 -4.95
C CYS A 80 7.38 -10.50 -5.32
N GLY A 81 8.43 -10.64 -4.52
CA GLY A 81 9.78 -10.14 -4.80
C GLY A 81 9.96 -8.61 -4.79
N ALA A 82 8.90 -7.85 -4.49
CA ALA A 82 8.92 -6.39 -4.63
C ALA A 82 9.16 -5.65 -3.30
N ARG A 83 9.13 -6.36 -2.18
CA ARG A 83 9.17 -5.79 -0.82
C ARG A 83 9.93 -6.75 0.13
N PRO A 84 10.48 -6.23 1.24
CA PRO A 84 10.98 -7.07 2.31
C PRO A 84 9.92 -8.06 2.82
N ALA A 85 10.36 -9.24 3.27
CA ALA A 85 9.47 -10.31 3.73
C ALA A 85 8.52 -9.90 4.87
N ASP A 86 8.97 -9.04 5.78
CA ASP A 86 8.22 -8.51 6.92
C ASP A 86 7.34 -7.28 6.59
N ALA A 87 7.47 -6.72 5.40
CA ALA A 87 6.75 -5.53 4.94
C ALA A 87 5.96 -5.80 3.66
N CYS A 88 5.48 -7.04 3.52
CA CYS A 88 4.77 -7.55 2.36
C CYS A 88 3.49 -6.75 2.08
N THR A 89 3.38 -6.26 0.84
CA THR A 89 2.20 -5.54 0.33
C THR A 89 1.81 -6.08 -1.05
N CYS A 90 2.06 -7.38 -1.28
CA CYS A 90 1.63 -8.06 -2.48
C CYS A 90 0.10 -8.00 -2.64
N GLU A 91 -0.38 -8.12 -3.86
CA GLU A 91 -1.79 -7.96 -4.22
C GLU A 91 -2.72 -8.90 -3.45
N LYS A 92 -2.24 -10.14 -3.23
CA LYS A 92 -2.74 -11.09 -2.24
C LYS A 92 -1.69 -11.23 -1.16
N ALA A 93 -1.66 -10.28 -0.25
CA ALA A 93 -1.13 -10.52 1.08
C ALA A 93 -1.82 -11.82 1.59
N THR A 94 -1.09 -12.94 1.71
CA THR A 94 -1.60 -14.16 2.37
C THR A 94 -2.00 -13.87 3.82
N ASP A 95 -1.42 -12.82 4.39
CA ASP A 95 -1.71 -12.15 5.66
C ASP A 95 -2.93 -11.20 5.61
N GLY A 96 -3.57 -11.04 4.45
CA GLY A 96 -4.86 -10.35 4.30
C GLY A 96 -6.08 -11.25 4.49
N GLY A 97 -5.87 -12.55 4.66
CA GLY A 97 -6.88 -13.48 5.17
C GLY A 97 -6.89 -13.46 6.69
N LEU A 98 -8.02 -13.86 7.29
CA LEU A 98 -8.11 -14.09 8.72
C LEU A 98 -6.97 -15.00 9.16
N LEU A 99 -6.24 -14.58 10.20
CA LEU A 99 -5.30 -15.49 10.84
C LEU A 99 -6.07 -16.72 11.38
N PRO A 100 -5.43 -17.89 11.54
CA PRO A 100 -6.09 -19.08 12.08
C PRO A 100 -6.73 -18.86 13.46
N THR A 101 -6.31 -17.82 14.18
CA THR A 101 -6.82 -17.40 15.49
C THR A 101 -7.85 -16.27 15.42
N GLU A 102 -8.19 -15.77 14.24
CA GLU A 102 -9.18 -14.70 14.08
C GLU A 102 -10.55 -15.26 13.69
N THR A 103 -11.59 -14.73 14.32
CA THR A 103 -12.98 -15.12 14.08
C THR A 103 -13.61 -14.21 13.01
N ASP A 104 -14.14 -14.81 11.94
CA ASP A 104 -14.95 -14.11 10.94
C ASP A 104 -16.36 -13.83 11.47
N PHE A 105 -16.77 -12.57 11.53
CA PHE A 105 -18.14 -12.17 11.90
C PHE A 105 -19.00 -11.77 10.70
N THR A 106 -18.46 -11.81 9.47
CA THR A 106 -19.13 -11.33 8.26
C THR A 106 -20.02 -12.38 7.58
N THR A 107 -19.99 -13.63 8.04
CA THR A 107 -20.72 -14.76 7.46
C THR A 107 -22.10 -15.03 8.09
N LYS A 108 -22.60 -14.17 8.99
CA LYS A 108 -23.96 -14.30 9.55
C LYS A 108 -24.94 -13.35 8.86
N ALA A 109 -25.76 -13.91 7.98
CA ALA A 109 -27.08 -13.39 7.61
C ALA A 109 -28.15 -14.05 8.50
#